data_AF-A0A3D3EUZ6-F1
#
_entry.id   AF-A0A3D3EUZ6-F1
#
_cell.length_a   1.000
_cell.length_b   1.000
_cell.length_c   1.000
_cell.angle_alpha   90.00
_cell.angle_beta   90.00
_cell.angle_gamma   90.00
#
_symmetry.space_group_name_H-M   'P 1'
#
loop_
_entity.id
_entity.type
_entity.pdbx_description
1 polymer ?
#
loop_
_entity_poly.entity_id
_entity_poly.type
_entity_poly.pdbx_seq_one_letter_code
_entity_poly.pdbx_strand_id
1 'polypeptide(L)'
;MIDKDKALELAERLLKILSPEGGDSALLVFQRKLLEHIYKELLADVPLVFNGLFARMQYFHDNNDIPAELVRRLNTLRILCNKAAHEELSDIPAGAVSAGAKSIYELLRCVCPDLSYPPLEDVVKDAPELPRQSHSKKHSFHCVLKSWQYYMSGGRISGLEINAINEDDEEVSILLRDDNKNAGKARFSALSPSLWPYANLHCLQLSEVAGKANFYVDNPRTIIVLEPDFLIDASSIAECMDNNGSFPELYVLNRLFGEPSSERMLLGRMVNSIFDELIHHPDLDYLSLFKRGLAQMPIPMVALGQSCAMDIYREIESGHLEAVKAFCADVPDEDLLLEPSFLCPTYGLQGRLDLLFKKNDKYSIVELKSGKAHPNDVWPSQLYQVVAYNMIIRSAYGSGRLGSSSIFYSACADKPLRNVANMPLLEQNLLHCRNRIVGIMRLLSEEPRRFFDWLEKQDEKPYSVFSAETLQRFKRLKNGIRDFENEWFCEQVKRVIREIWYVKTGAAKSETQYGHNALWRQTPAEKNGKIIGKLAIEDYDQRDIK
;
A
#
# COMPACT_ATOMS: atom_id res chain seq x y z
N MET A 1 0.27 -28.43 1.29
CA MET A 1 0.90 -29.59 1.97
C MET A 1 1.98 -30.14 1.06
N ILE A 2 3.11 -30.59 1.58
CA ILE A 2 4.19 -31.22 0.77
C ILE A 2 4.12 -32.74 0.97
N ASP A 3 4.35 -33.50 -0.10
CA ASP A 3 4.46 -34.95 -0.06
C ASP A 3 5.62 -35.43 0.84
N LYS A 4 5.47 -36.58 1.48
CA LYS A 4 6.46 -37.10 2.44
C LYS A 4 7.84 -37.33 1.81
N ASP A 5 7.92 -37.86 0.60
CA ASP A 5 9.19 -38.13 -0.08
C ASP A 5 9.90 -36.80 -0.39
N LYS A 6 9.13 -35.80 -0.78
CA LYS A 6 9.65 -34.45 -1.03
C LYS A 6 10.11 -33.76 0.26
N ALA A 7 9.37 -33.93 1.35
CA ALA A 7 9.74 -33.40 2.66
C ALA A 7 11.04 -34.04 3.18
N LEU A 8 11.22 -35.35 2.96
CA LEU A 8 12.47 -36.07 3.25
C LEU A 8 13.63 -35.55 2.40
N GLU A 9 13.44 -35.37 1.09
CA GLU A 9 14.45 -34.78 0.19
C GLU A 9 14.92 -33.39 0.68
N LEU A 10 13.97 -32.54 1.11
CA LEU A 10 14.26 -31.21 1.65
C LEU A 10 15.00 -31.28 3.00
N ALA A 11 14.67 -32.23 3.87
CA ALA A 11 15.36 -32.46 5.13
C ALA A 11 16.79 -33.00 4.93
N GLU A 12 16.99 -33.93 3.98
CA GLU A 12 18.32 -34.39 3.57
C GLU A 12 19.16 -33.24 3.02
N ARG A 13 18.56 -32.40 2.19
CA ARG A 13 19.22 -31.22 1.63
C ARG A 13 19.61 -30.23 2.72
N LEU A 14 18.74 -30.01 3.71
CA LEU A 14 19.05 -29.20 4.88
C LEU A 14 20.25 -29.75 5.65
N LEU A 15 20.31 -31.07 5.89
CA LEU A 15 21.45 -31.70 6.55
C LEU A 15 22.74 -31.54 5.73
N LYS A 16 22.68 -31.78 4.41
CA LYS A 16 23.84 -31.64 3.51
C LYS A 16 24.43 -30.23 3.54
N ILE A 17 23.59 -29.18 3.55
CA ILE A 17 24.06 -27.79 3.61
C ILE A 17 24.61 -27.38 4.98
N LEU A 18 24.44 -28.19 6.03
CA LEU A 18 25.01 -27.93 7.37
C LEU A 18 26.41 -28.54 7.54
N SER A 19 27.01 -29.06 6.47
CA SER A 19 28.33 -29.68 6.53
C SER A 19 29.43 -28.66 6.86
N PRO A 20 30.51 -29.05 7.59
CA PRO A 20 31.42 -28.12 8.28
C PRO A 20 32.35 -27.29 7.38
N GLU A 21 32.30 -27.46 6.07
CA GLU A 21 33.28 -26.89 5.13
C GLU A 21 33.00 -25.43 4.74
N GLY A 22 31.82 -24.89 5.07
CA GLY A 22 31.44 -23.50 4.80
C GLY A 22 31.39 -22.65 6.07
N GLY A 23 31.89 -21.41 6.02
CA GLY A 23 31.69 -20.45 7.12
C GLY A 23 30.21 -20.09 7.31
N ASP A 24 29.82 -19.67 8.51
CA ASP A 24 28.43 -19.41 8.91
C ASP A 24 27.63 -18.54 7.92
N SER A 25 28.28 -17.55 7.31
CA SER A 25 27.64 -16.69 6.30
C SER A 25 27.17 -17.48 5.07
N ALA A 26 28.02 -18.38 4.55
CA ALA A 26 27.68 -19.23 3.42
C ALA A 26 26.53 -20.20 3.76
N LEU A 27 26.55 -20.76 4.98
CA LEU A 27 25.49 -21.65 5.46
C LEU A 27 24.14 -20.92 5.55
N LEU A 28 24.12 -19.67 6.03
CA LEU A 28 22.91 -18.84 6.04
C LEU A 28 22.41 -18.51 4.62
N VAL A 29 23.31 -18.28 3.66
CA VAL A 29 22.94 -18.07 2.25
C VAL A 29 22.31 -19.34 1.67
N PHE A 30 22.84 -20.53 1.99
CA PHE A 30 22.24 -21.79 1.57
C PHE A 30 20.87 -22.04 2.21
N GLN A 31 20.71 -21.72 3.50
CA GLN A 31 19.42 -21.79 4.18
C GLN A 31 18.38 -20.86 3.54
N ARG A 32 18.75 -19.65 3.10
CA ARG A 32 17.86 -18.76 2.34
C ARG A 32 17.39 -19.40 1.04
N LYS A 33 18.30 -19.99 0.26
CA LYS A 33 17.97 -20.67 -1.01
C LYS A 33 17.04 -21.86 -0.77
N LEU A 34 17.29 -22.63 0.28
CA LEU A 34 16.43 -23.74 0.66
C LEU A 34 15.05 -23.26 1.09
N LEU A 35 14.98 -22.22 1.93
CA LEU A 35 13.72 -21.62 2.35
C LEU A 35 12.92 -21.13 1.14
N GLU A 36 13.57 -20.47 0.18
CA GLU A 36 12.92 -20.05 -1.06
C GLU A 36 12.39 -21.22 -1.89
N HIS A 37 13.14 -22.31 -1.98
CA HIS A 37 12.69 -23.52 -2.65
C HIS A 37 11.48 -24.13 -1.94
N ILE A 38 11.51 -24.28 -0.61
CA ILE A 38 10.39 -24.81 0.18
C ILE A 38 9.11 -24.03 -0.09
N TYR A 39 9.16 -22.69 -0.02
CA TYR A 39 7.96 -21.88 -0.28
C TYR A 39 7.52 -21.85 -1.75
N LYS A 40 8.42 -22.12 -2.71
CA LYS A 40 8.04 -22.31 -4.12
C LYS A 40 7.26 -23.62 -4.30
N GLU A 41 7.70 -24.70 -3.67
CA GLU A 41 6.99 -25.98 -3.68
C GLU A 41 5.64 -25.88 -2.97
N LEU A 42 5.58 -25.23 -1.79
CA LEU A 42 4.33 -25.04 -1.04
C LEU A 42 3.26 -24.25 -1.79
N LEU A 43 3.66 -23.45 -2.78
CA LEU A 43 2.79 -22.55 -3.54
C LEU A 43 2.76 -22.90 -5.03
N ALA A 44 3.20 -24.10 -5.43
CA ALA A 44 3.30 -24.49 -6.83
C ALA A 44 1.95 -24.45 -7.56
N ASP A 45 0.88 -24.85 -6.88
CA ASP A 45 -0.48 -24.90 -7.43
C ASP A 45 -1.26 -23.59 -7.25
N VAL A 46 -0.66 -22.57 -6.65
CA VAL A 46 -1.33 -21.29 -6.43
C VAL A 46 -1.21 -20.43 -7.69
N PRO A 47 -2.33 -19.97 -8.29
CA PRO A 47 -2.32 -19.20 -9.54
C PRO A 47 -1.90 -17.73 -9.35
N LEU A 48 -1.00 -17.46 -8.39
CA LEU A 48 -0.48 -16.14 -8.06
C LEU A 48 1.00 -16.04 -8.39
N VAL A 49 1.41 -14.90 -8.96
CA VAL A 49 2.83 -14.55 -9.03
C VAL A 49 3.23 -13.78 -7.77
N PHE A 50 4.33 -14.19 -7.15
CA PHE A 50 4.87 -13.61 -5.92
C PHE A 50 6.20 -12.90 -6.16
N ASN A 51 6.31 -11.67 -5.64
CA ASN A 51 7.56 -10.92 -5.66
C ASN A 51 8.47 -11.30 -4.48
N GLY A 52 9.36 -12.28 -4.72
CA GLY A 52 10.39 -12.69 -3.77
C GLY A 52 9.90 -13.60 -2.62
N LEU A 53 10.83 -13.88 -1.70
CA LEU A 53 10.61 -14.84 -0.60
C LEU A 53 9.62 -14.32 0.44
N PHE A 54 9.69 -13.03 0.80
CA PHE A 54 8.82 -12.45 1.82
C PHE A 54 7.34 -12.56 1.43
N ALA A 55 6.99 -12.22 0.19
CA ALA A 55 5.61 -12.31 -0.31
C ALA A 55 5.06 -13.75 -0.23
N ARG A 56 5.87 -14.74 -0.62
CA ARG A 56 5.50 -16.16 -0.50
C ARG A 56 5.29 -16.59 0.94
N MET A 57 6.21 -16.21 1.84
CA MET A 57 6.10 -16.51 3.27
C MET A 57 4.84 -15.93 3.86
N GLN A 58 4.60 -14.63 3.65
CA GLN A 58 3.43 -13.94 4.17
C GLN A 58 2.13 -14.58 3.67
N TYR A 59 1.99 -14.76 2.36
CA TYR A 59 0.81 -15.40 1.79
C TYR A 59 0.58 -16.81 2.36
N PHE A 60 1.64 -17.62 2.46
CA PHE A 60 1.51 -18.96 3.02
C PHE A 60 1.08 -18.93 4.49
N HIS A 61 1.69 -18.09 5.32
CA HIS A 61 1.35 -17.95 6.75
C HIS A 61 -0.04 -17.36 6.98
N ASP A 62 -0.51 -16.48 6.09
CA ASP A 62 -1.83 -15.89 6.21
C ASP A 62 -2.96 -16.87 5.85
N ASN A 63 -2.67 -17.89 5.04
CA ASN A 63 -3.64 -18.86 4.54
C ASN A 63 -3.52 -20.25 5.19
N ASN A 64 -2.54 -20.48 6.06
CA ASN A 64 -2.30 -21.76 6.72
C ASN A 64 -2.08 -21.54 8.22
N ASP A 65 -2.51 -22.50 9.04
CA ASP A 65 -2.37 -22.42 10.50
C ASP A 65 -0.95 -22.79 10.92
N ILE A 66 -0.03 -21.81 10.82
CA ILE A 66 1.36 -21.94 11.24
C ILE A 66 1.54 -21.25 12.60
N PRO A 67 2.13 -21.93 13.60
CA PRO A 67 2.34 -21.34 14.92
C PRO A 67 3.06 -19.98 14.87
N ALA A 68 2.52 -18.98 15.56
CA ALA A 68 3.03 -17.61 15.51
C ALA A 68 4.54 -17.50 15.86
N GLU A 69 5.02 -18.32 16.78
CA GLU A 69 6.45 -18.35 17.14
C GLU A 69 7.34 -18.96 16.05
N LEU A 70 6.81 -19.91 15.27
CA LEU A 70 7.51 -20.45 14.10
C LEU A 70 7.55 -19.41 12.97
N VAL A 71 6.43 -18.72 12.70
CA VAL A 71 6.38 -17.60 11.75
C VAL A 71 7.40 -16.52 12.11
N ARG A 72 7.49 -16.17 13.40
CA ARG A 72 8.48 -15.20 13.91
C ARG A 72 9.91 -15.67 13.61
N ARG A 73 10.26 -16.91 14.00
CA ARG A 73 11.61 -17.45 13.81
C ARG A 73 12.00 -17.53 12.34
N LEU A 74 11.11 -17.98 11.46
CA LEU A 74 11.33 -18.01 10.02
C LEU A 74 11.55 -16.61 9.43
N ASN A 75 10.81 -15.60 9.89
CA ASN A 75 11.03 -14.21 9.49
C ASN A 75 12.36 -13.64 10.01
N THR A 76 12.72 -13.94 11.26
CA THR A 76 14.04 -13.58 11.82
C THR A 76 15.16 -14.22 11.01
N LEU A 77 15.03 -15.51 10.68
CA LEU A 77 15.96 -16.24 9.83
C LEU A 77 16.09 -15.58 8.45
N ARG A 78 14.97 -15.31 7.77
CA ARG A 78 14.97 -14.62 6.46
C ARG A 78 15.73 -13.29 6.50
N ILE A 79 15.51 -12.47 7.54
CA ILE A 79 16.22 -11.19 7.71
C ILE A 79 17.71 -11.43 7.90
N LEU A 80 18.08 -12.38 8.76
CA LEU A 80 19.48 -12.71 9.03
C LEU A 80 20.19 -13.19 7.76
N CYS A 81 19.60 -14.15 7.03
CA CYS A 81 20.17 -14.66 5.79
C CYS A 81 20.25 -13.60 4.69
N ASN A 82 19.29 -12.66 4.65
CA ASN A 82 19.38 -11.53 3.72
C ASN A 82 20.60 -10.66 4.02
N LYS A 83 20.83 -10.31 5.28
CA LYS A 83 22.01 -9.53 5.66
C LYS A 83 23.32 -10.29 5.42
N ALA A 84 23.36 -11.60 5.66
CA ALA A 84 24.51 -12.43 5.34
C ALA A 84 24.83 -12.43 3.83
N ALA A 85 23.80 -12.54 2.99
CA ALA A 85 23.94 -12.54 1.54
C ALA A 85 24.43 -11.20 0.95
N HIS A 86 24.21 -10.09 1.66
CA HIS A 86 24.64 -8.74 1.25
C HIS A 86 25.88 -8.26 2.00
N GLU A 87 26.57 -9.14 2.75
CA GLU A 87 27.76 -8.80 3.55
C GLU A 87 27.51 -7.67 4.59
N GLU A 88 26.27 -7.52 5.05
CA GLU A 88 25.84 -6.47 5.99
C GLU A 88 25.98 -6.89 7.47
N LEU A 89 26.42 -8.12 7.74
CA LEU A 89 26.66 -8.61 9.09
C LEU A 89 28.15 -8.47 9.44
N SER A 90 28.44 -7.63 10.43
CA SER A 90 29.77 -7.58 11.05
C SER A 90 30.07 -8.85 11.85
N ASP A 91 29.06 -9.38 12.54
CA ASP A 91 29.14 -10.62 13.32
C ASP A 91 27.83 -11.43 13.17
N ILE A 92 27.95 -12.74 12.99
CA ILE A 92 26.81 -13.66 12.99
C ILE A 92 26.57 -14.13 14.42
N PRO A 93 25.33 -14.06 14.95
CA PRO A 93 25.06 -14.55 16.30
C PRO A 93 25.44 -16.04 16.44
N ALA A 94 26.13 -16.38 17.53
CA ALA A 94 26.56 -17.75 17.78
C ALA A 94 25.36 -18.72 17.74
N GLY A 95 25.50 -19.81 16.97
CA GLY A 95 24.45 -20.82 16.80
C GLY A 95 23.26 -20.38 15.92
N ALA A 96 23.33 -19.25 15.22
CA ALA A 96 22.26 -18.81 14.33
C ALA A 96 21.99 -19.79 13.18
N VAL A 97 23.02 -20.47 12.69
CA VAL A 97 22.89 -21.49 11.63
C VAL A 97 22.08 -22.69 12.12
N SER A 98 22.41 -23.26 13.30
CA SER A 98 21.67 -24.39 13.86
C SER A 98 20.24 -23.98 14.28
N ALA A 99 20.06 -22.78 14.80
CA ALA A 99 18.74 -22.21 15.10
C ALA A 99 17.88 -22.03 13.83
N GLY A 100 18.51 -21.62 12.74
CA GLY A 100 17.89 -21.53 11.42
C GLY A 100 17.47 -22.89 10.89
N ALA A 101 18.35 -23.90 10.99
CA ALA A 101 18.03 -25.27 10.61
C ALA A 101 16.88 -25.86 11.42
N LYS A 102 16.87 -25.65 12.74
CA LYS A 102 15.75 -26.02 13.63
C LYS A 102 14.44 -25.43 13.12
N SER A 103 14.44 -24.13 12.79
CA SER A 103 13.25 -23.42 12.30
C SER A 103 12.75 -23.98 10.95
N ILE A 104 13.66 -24.31 10.03
CA ILE A 104 13.29 -24.91 8.73
C ILE A 104 12.74 -26.33 8.93
N TYR A 105 13.37 -27.14 9.79
CA TYR A 105 12.90 -28.50 10.06
C TYR A 105 11.53 -28.52 10.73
N GLU A 106 11.30 -27.62 11.69
CA GLU A 106 9.97 -27.44 12.30
C GLU A 106 8.91 -26.99 11.30
N LEU A 107 9.26 -26.15 10.32
CA LEU A 107 8.37 -25.82 9.20
C LEU A 107 8.02 -27.07 8.38
N LEU A 108 9.02 -27.89 8.01
CA LEU A 108 8.78 -29.12 7.26
C LEU A 108 7.87 -30.09 8.02
N ARG A 109 8.06 -30.24 9.34
CA ARG A 109 7.16 -31.04 10.21
C ARG A 109 5.76 -30.43 10.33
N CYS A 110 5.64 -29.11 10.33
CA CYS A 110 4.34 -28.44 10.36
C CYS A 110 3.53 -28.71 9.08
N VAL A 111 4.19 -28.78 7.92
CA VAL A 111 3.54 -29.03 6.62
C VAL A 111 3.51 -30.50 6.22
N CYS A 112 4.22 -31.36 6.96
CA CYS A 112 4.25 -32.81 6.84
C CYS A 112 4.43 -33.43 8.25
N PRO A 113 3.34 -33.61 9.02
CA PRO A 113 3.40 -34.08 10.41
C PRO A 113 4.11 -35.43 10.62
N ASP A 114 4.04 -36.32 9.62
CA ASP A 114 4.66 -37.65 9.64
C ASP A 114 6.15 -37.65 9.24
N LEU A 115 6.74 -36.48 9.01
CA LEU A 115 8.17 -36.34 8.74
C LEU A 115 8.97 -36.67 9.99
N SER A 116 9.84 -37.68 9.89
CA SER A 116 10.90 -37.96 10.84
C SER A 116 12.20 -38.21 10.09
N TYR A 117 13.25 -37.50 10.50
CA TYR A 117 14.58 -37.63 9.93
C TYR A 117 15.62 -37.53 11.05
N PRO A 118 15.90 -38.65 11.75
CA PRO A 118 16.73 -38.69 12.96
C PRO A 118 18.10 -38.01 12.84
N PRO A 119 18.85 -38.13 11.71
CA PRO A 119 20.14 -37.45 11.58
C PRO A 119 20.07 -35.94 11.72
N LEU A 120 18.98 -35.30 11.27
CA LEU A 120 18.80 -33.87 11.41
C LEU A 120 18.24 -33.50 12.79
N GLU A 121 17.39 -34.34 13.37
CA GLU A 121 16.89 -34.19 14.75
C GLU A 121 18.06 -34.10 15.74
N ASP A 122 19.06 -34.97 15.58
CA ASP A 122 20.27 -34.95 16.41
C ASP A 122 21.11 -33.68 16.26
N VAL A 123 21.12 -33.06 15.07
CA VAL A 123 21.86 -31.82 14.81
C VAL A 123 21.14 -30.60 15.38
N VAL A 124 19.81 -30.58 15.36
CA VAL A 124 19.02 -29.40 15.78
C VAL A 124 18.51 -29.46 17.22
N LYS A 125 18.66 -30.59 17.94
CA LYS A 125 18.14 -30.77 19.31
C LYS A 125 18.68 -29.72 20.30
N ASP A 126 19.95 -29.39 20.20
CA ASP A 126 20.65 -28.45 21.09
C ASP A 126 20.78 -27.05 20.47
N ALA A 127 20.08 -26.79 19.35
CA ALA A 127 20.16 -25.50 18.68
C ALA A 127 19.54 -24.39 19.56
N PRO A 128 20.22 -23.24 19.70
CA PRO A 128 19.70 -22.13 20.49
C PRO A 128 18.47 -21.52 19.81
N GLU A 129 17.72 -20.72 20.57
CA GLU A 129 16.63 -19.95 19.99
C GLU A 129 17.15 -18.72 19.24
N LEU A 130 16.53 -18.42 18.09
CA LEU A 130 16.83 -17.18 17.39
C LEU A 130 16.47 -15.98 18.28
N PRO A 131 17.36 -14.96 18.35
CA PRO A 131 17.21 -13.85 19.29
C PRO A 131 15.85 -13.16 19.12
N ARG A 132 15.19 -12.91 20.26
CA ARG A 132 14.01 -12.06 20.30
C ARG A 132 14.43 -10.60 20.30
N GLN A 133 13.84 -9.81 19.41
CA GLN A 133 13.99 -8.36 19.50
C GLN A 133 13.15 -7.86 20.68
N SER A 134 13.78 -7.16 21.61
CA SER A 134 13.05 -6.43 22.65
C SER A 134 12.22 -5.34 21.99
N HIS A 135 10.92 -5.36 22.22
CA HIS A 135 10.02 -4.30 21.77
C HIS A 135 9.80 -3.33 22.92
N SER A 136 10.28 -2.10 22.76
CA SER A 136 9.78 -0.98 23.57
C SER A 136 8.29 -0.81 23.33
N LYS A 137 7.58 -0.36 24.37
CA LYS A 137 6.16 0.00 24.28
C LYS A 137 5.97 0.97 23.10
N LYS A 138 4.96 0.70 22.27
CA LYS A 138 4.64 1.50 21.10
C LYS A 138 3.51 2.46 21.42
N HIS A 139 3.68 3.70 20.99
CA HIS A 139 2.74 4.79 21.25
C HIS A 139 2.21 5.33 19.94
N SER A 140 0.90 5.61 19.93
CA SER A 140 0.23 6.29 18.83
C SER A 140 -0.67 7.35 19.43
N PHE A 141 -0.60 8.57 18.92
CA PHE A 141 -1.34 9.72 19.47
C PHE A 141 -1.47 10.82 18.41
N HIS A 142 -2.51 11.65 18.53
CA HIS A 142 -2.58 12.89 17.80
C HIS A 142 -1.81 13.99 18.54
N CYS A 143 -1.24 14.93 17.79
CA CYS A 143 -0.60 16.10 18.36
C CYS A 143 -0.66 17.29 17.39
N VAL A 144 -0.48 18.48 17.94
CA VAL A 144 -0.40 19.74 17.19
C VAL A 144 1.06 20.19 17.14
N LEU A 145 1.59 20.36 15.94
CA LEU A 145 2.97 20.75 15.71
C LEU A 145 3.25 22.17 16.22
N LYS A 146 4.24 22.35 17.10
CA LYS A 146 4.71 23.69 17.54
C LYS A 146 5.88 24.16 16.70
N SER A 147 6.91 23.33 16.58
CA SER A 147 8.14 23.64 15.86
C SER A 147 8.83 22.37 15.39
N TRP A 148 9.71 22.50 14.39
CA TRP A 148 10.54 21.42 13.89
C TRP A 148 11.90 21.94 13.44
N GLN A 149 12.90 21.07 13.44
CA GLN A 149 14.23 21.37 12.94
C GLN A 149 14.90 20.12 12.36
N TYR A 150 15.87 20.32 11.48
CA TYR A 150 16.68 19.20 10.99
C TYR A 150 17.52 18.60 12.12
N TYR A 151 17.46 17.29 12.26
CA TYR A 151 18.37 16.56 13.14
C TYR A 151 19.73 16.41 12.46
N MET A 152 20.80 16.89 13.10
CA MET A 152 22.15 16.87 12.56
C MET A 152 22.98 15.78 13.24
N SER A 153 23.65 14.95 12.45
CA SER A 153 24.66 13.99 12.94
C SER A 153 25.89 14.02 12.03
N GLY A 154 27.07 14.17 12.62
CA GLY A 154 28.33 14.30 11.86
C GLY A 154 28.33 15.47 10.87
N GLY A 155 27.65 16.58 11.19
CA GLY A 155 27.53 17.76 10.31
C GLY A 155 26.59 17.58 9.11
N ARG A 156 25.82 16.48 9.04
CA ARG A 156 24.87 16.21 7.96
C ARG A 156 23.45 16.05 8.50
N ILE A 157 22.47 16.44 7.69
CA ILE A 157 21.05 16.17 7.97
C ILE A 157 20.88 14.65 8.06
N SER A 158 20.36 14.19 9.19
CA SER A 158 20.21 12.78 9.55
C SER A 158 18.81 12.46 10.06
N GLY A 159 17.87 13.40 9.96
CA GLY A 159 16.49 13.23 10.40
C GLY A 159 15.78 14.56 10.68
N LEU A 160 14.73 14.47 11.47
CA LEU A 160 13.86 15.57 11.86
C LEU A 160 13.56 15.49 13.37
N GLU A 161 13.67 16.62 14.06
CA GLU A 161 13.16 16.78 15.42
C GLU A 161 11.88 17.60 15.38
N ILE A 162 10.85 17.13 16.07
CA ILE A 162 9.53 17.74 16.16
C ILE A 162 9.22 18.01 17.63
N ASN A 163 8.75 19.21 17.93
CA ASN A 163 8.11 19.56 19.20
C ASN A 163 6.63 19.80 18.94
N ALA A 164 5.76 19.17 19.73
CA ALA A 164 4.32 19.23 19.56
C ALA A 164 3.61 19.23 20.93
N ILE A 165 2.30 19.51 20.93
CA ILE A 165 1.42 19.30 22.08
C ILE A 165 0.51 18.10 21.76
N ASN A 166 0.41 17.11 22.64
CA ASN A 166 -0.52 15.99 22.48
C ASN A 166 -1.97 16.37 22.86
N GLU A 167 -2.89 15.40 22.83
CA GLU A 167 -4.31 15.61 23.19
C GLU A 167 -4.53 15.89 24.69
N ASP A 168 -3.54 15.59 25.54
CA ASP A 168 -3.57 15.82 26.99
C ASP A 168 -2.91 17.16 27.39
N ASP A 169 -2.70 18.06 26.42
CA ASP A 169 -2.01 19.35 26.58
C ASP A 169 -0.54 19.25 27.04
N GLU A 170 0.08 18.09 26.89
CA GLU A 170 1.48 17.87 27.26
C GLU A 170 2.43 18.16 26.10
N GLU A 171 3.58 18.76 26.41
CA GLU A 171 4.65 18.90 25.42
C GLU A 171 5.32 17.55 25.15
N VAL A 172 5.43 17.21 23.88
CA VAL A 172 6.08 15.99 23.39
C VAL A 172 7.19 16.33 22.40
N SER A 173 8.31 15.62 22.52
CA SER A 173 9.43 15.70 21.59
C SER A 173 9.56 14.39 20.81
N ILE A 174 9.67 14.49 19.49
CA ILE A 174 9.73 13.34 18.58
C ILE A 174 10.98 13.47 17.71
N LEU A 175 11.86 12.46 17.78
CA LEU A 175 13.03 12.35 16.91
C LEU A 175 12.81 11.28 15.84
N LEU A 176 12.83 11.71 14.58
CA LEU A 176 12.65 10.85 13.41
C LEU A 176 13.95 10.77 12.61
N ARG A 177 14.65 9.64 12.67
CA ARG A 177 15.95 9.46 11.99
C ARG A 177 15.78 8.96 10.57
N ASP A 178 16.57 9.51 9.66
CA ASP A 178 16.65 9.02 8.29
C ASP A 178 17.35 7.66 8.25
N ASP A 179 16.77 6.71 7.51
CA ASP A 179 17.38 5.39 7.30
C ASP A 179 18.33 5.45 6.08
N ASN A 180 19.57 5.86 6.33
CA ASN A 180 20.58 5.95 5.28
C ASN A 180 21.04 4.59 4.74
N LYS A 181 20.69 3.47 5.39
CA LYS A 181 21.04 2.12 4.93
C LYS A 181 20.04 1.60 3.90
N ASN A 182 18.79 2.04 3.98
CA ASN A 182 17.74 1.64 3.06
C ASN A 182 17.44 2.77 2.05
N ALA A 183 18.12 2.75 0.90
CA ALA A 183 17.93 3.75 -0.15
C ALA A 183 16.48 3.81 -0.69
N GLY A 184 15.71 2.74 -0.55
CA GLY A 184 14.30 2.68 -0.95
C GLY A 184 13.34 3.29 0.08
N LYS A 185 13.80 3.67 1.27
CA LYS A 185 12.97 4.29 2.31
C LYS A 185 12.99 5.81 2.16
N ALA A 186 11.81 6.41 2.13
CA ALA A 186 11.66 7.85 2.16
C ALA A 186 12.26 8.44 3.45
N ARG A 187 13.00 9.54 3.31
CA ARG A 187 13.66 10.23 4.43
C ARG A 187 12.67 11.08 5.21
N PHE A 188 12.68 11.00 6.53
CA PHE A 188 11.85 11.87 7.36
C PHE A 188 12.25 13.34 7.24
N SER A 189 13.54 13.62 7.03
CA SER A 189 14.02 15.00 6.79
C SER A 189 13.35 15.67 5.58
N ALA A 190 13.00 14.89 4.55
CA ALA A 190 12.30 15.41 3.36
C ALA A 190 10.85 15.85 3.64
N LEU A 191 10.30 15.56 4.82
CA LEU A 191 9.00 16.07 5.26
C LEU A 191 9.07 17.54 5.71
N SER A 192 10.25 18.03 6.13
CA SER A 192 10.43 19.37 6.69
C SER A 192 9.79 20.51 5.86
N PRO A 193 9.91 20.57 4.51
CA PRO A 193 9.29 21.63 3.71
C PRO A 193 7.77 21.57 3.65
N SER A 194 7.16 20.45 4.07
CA SER A 194 5.71 20.24 4.07
C SER A 194 5.06 20.64 5.40
N LEU A 195 5.85 20.95 6.43
CA LEU A 195 5.35 21.26 7.76
C LEU A 195 5.10 22.77 7.93
N TRP A 196 4.12 23.11 8.76
CA TRP A 196 3.83 24.48 9.18
C TRP A 196 3.40 24.50 10.66
N PRO A 197 3.54 25.62 11.38
CA PRO A 197 3.11 25.71 12.76
C PRO A 197 1.62 25.40 12.91
N TYR A 198 1.29 24.66 13.96
CA TYR A 198 -0.05 24.22 14.32
C TYR A 198 -0.72 23.25 13.36
N ALA A 199 0.05 22.61 12.48
CA ALA A 199 -0.44 21.47 11.71
C ALA A 199 -0.79 20.30 12.63
N ASN A 200 -1.89 19.60 12.34
CA ASN A 200 -2.24 18.38 13.05
C ASN A 200 -1.36 17.22 12.57
N LEU A 201 -0.82 16.44 13.49
CA LEU A 201 -0.10 15.21 13.20
C LEU A 201 -0.82 14.04 13.85
N HIS A 202 -0.85 12.91 13.15
CA HIS A 202 -1.11 11.62 13.78
C HIS A 202 0.19 10.82 13.74
N CYS A 203 0.77 10.59 14.92
CA CYS A 203 1.99 9.84 15.09
C CYS A 203 1.64 8.41 15.45
N LEU A 204 2.14 7.45 14.68
CA LEU A 204 1.81 6.04 14.82
C LEU A 204 3.06 5.22 15.11
N GLN A 205 2.92 4.28 16.04
CA GLN A 205 3.96 3.29 16.36
C GLN A 205 5.31 3.93 16.68
N LEU A 206 5.34 5.00 17.48
CA LEU A 206 6.58 5.55 18.02
C LEU A 206 7.10 4.72 19.19
N SER A 207 8.40 4.74 19.43
CA SER A 207 9.02 4.12 20.62
C SER A 207 9.24 5.19 21.69
N GLU A 208 8.83 4.94 22.92
CA GLU A 208 9.24 5.77 24.06
C GLU A 208 10.73 5.55 24.38
N VAL A 209 11.42 6.61 24.81
CA VAL A 209 12.81 6.54 25.29
C VAL A 209 12.84 6.37 26.80
N ALA A 210 13.40 5.24 27.25
CA ALA A 210 13.53 4.95 28.67
C ALA A 210 14.25 6.10 29.42
N GLY A 211 13.65 6.56 30.51
CA GLY A 211 14.18 7.64 31.34
C GLY A 211 13.93 9.07 30.81
N LYS A 212 13.18 9.24 29.71
CA LYS A 212 12.75 10.54 29.21
C LYS A 212 11.24 10.55 28.94
N ALA A 213 10.49 11.09 29.90
CA ALA A 213 9.05 11.28 29.74
C ALA A 213 8.76 12.14 28.49
N ASN A 214 7.71 11.79 27.76
CA ASN A 214 7.23 12.51 26.57
C ASN A 214 8.25 12.69 25.45
N PHE A 215 9.28 11.83 25.43
CA PHE A 215 10.27 11.77 24.35
C PHE A 215 10.15 10.48 23.57
N TYR A 216 9.92 10.62 22.27
CA TYR A 216 9.63 9.52 21.37
C TYR A 216 10.63 9.45 20.21
N VAL A 217 10.94 8.24 19.75
CA VAL A 217 11.84 7.99 18.61
C VAL A 217 11.21 7.07 17.58
N ASP A 218 11.63 7.24 16.32
CA ASP A 218 11.24 6.36 15.23
C ASP A 218 11.71 4.91 15.42
N ASN A 219 11.03 4.01 14.73
CA ASN A 219 11.41 2.62 14.54
C ASN A 219 10.91 2.11 13.16
N PRO A 220 11.21 0.86 12.76
CA PRO A 220 10.83 0.35 11.45
C PRO A 220 9.32 0.37 11.11
N ARG A 221 8.43 0.51 12.09
CA ARG A 221 6.97 0.59 11.91
C ARG A 221 6.40 2.00 12.10
N THR A 222 7.23 2.99 12.44
CA THR A 222 6.77 4.36 12.68
C THR A 222 6.18 4.97 11.42
N ILE A 223 5.02 5.59 11.56
CA ILE A 223 4.32 6.32 10.51
C ILE A 223 3.96 7.70 11.08
N ILE A 224 4.10 8.74 10.26
CA ILE A 224 3.66 10.10 10.56
C ILE A 224 2.64 10.49 9.50
N VAL A 225 1.51 11.04 9.91
CA VAL A 225 0.44 11.52 9.01
C VAL A 225 0.21 13.01 9.28
N LEU A 226 0.36 13.85 8.27
CA LEU A 226 0.19 15.31 8.34
C LEU A 226 -1.23 15.72 7.95
N GLU A 227 -1.97 16.41 8.80
CA GLU A 227 -3.41 16.70 8.62
C GLU A 227 -4.21 15.43 8.29
N PRO A 228 -4.35 14.48 9.23
CA PRO A 228 -5.05 13.20 9.01
C PRO A 228 -6.49 13.36 8.51
N ASP A 229 -7.16 14.48 8.81
CA ASP A 229 -8.52 14.77 8.34
C ASP A 229 -8.59 15.17 6.85
N PHE A 230 -7.46 15.55 6.24
CA PHE A 230 -7.39 15.83 4.82
C PHE A 230 -7.29 14.52 4.03
N LEU A 231 -8.41 13.84 3.82
CA LEU A 231 -8.43 12.56 3.10
C LEU A 231 -8.02 12.75 1.64
N ILE A 232 -7.14 11.87 1.13
CA ILE A 232 -6.71 11.84 -0.27
C ILE A 232 -7.01 10.46 -0.86
N ASP A 233 -7.49 10.44 -2.11
CA ASP A 233 -7.78 9.21 -2.83
C ASP A 233 -6.51 8.36 -3.00
N ALA A 234 -6.62 7.07 -2.67
CA ALA A 234 -5.54 6.09 -2.81
C ALA A 234 -4.94 6.08 -4.23
N SER A 235 -5.79 6.11 -5.26
CA SER A 235 -5.37 6.15 -6.67
C SER A 235 -4.57 7.41 -6.99
N SER A 236 -4.95 8.57 -6.45
CA SER A 236 -4.23 9.83 -6.69
C SER A 236 -2.84 9.88 -6.07
N ILE A 237 -2.65 9.23 -4.92
CA ILE A 237 -1.32 9.09 -4.32
C ILE A 237 -0.50 8.08 -5.12
N ALA A 238 -1.12 6.96 -5.49
CA ALA A 238 -0.52 5.92 -6.32
C ALA A 238 0.00 6.43 -7.67
N GLU A 239 -0.73 7.33 -8.34
CA GLU A 239 -0.30 7.98 -9.59
C GLU A 239 0.97 8.83 -9.43
N CYS A 240 1.31 9.23 -8.20
CA CYS A 240 2.55 9.94 -7.89
C CYS A 240 3.74 8.99 -7.63
N MET A 241 3.55 7.67 -7.75
CA MET A 241 4.55 6.65 -7.48
C MET A 241 4.99 5.97 -8.78
N ASP A 242 6.29 5.98 -9.03
CA ASP A 242 6.90 5.39 -10.22
C ASP A 242 8.18 4.62 -9.86
N ASN A 243 8.79 3.94 -10.85
CA ASN A 243 10.02 3.16 -10.68
C ASN A 243 11.20 4.00 -10.19
N ASN A 244 11.19 5.30 -10.53
CA ASN A 244 12.25 6.25 -10.18
C ASN A 244 12.03 6.94 -8.82
N GLY A 245 10.90 6.70 -8.15
CA GLY A 245 10.60 7.29 -6.85
C GLY A 245 9.19 7.86 -6.74
N SER A 246 9.06 8.88 -5.88
CA SER A 246 7.79 9.52 -5.56
C SER A 246 7.81 11.00 -5.93
N PHE A 247 6.83 11.40 -6.75
CA PHE A 247 6.71 12.72 -7.37
C PHE A 247 5.36 13.36 -6.99
N PRO A 248 5.20 13.84 -5.74
CA PRO A 248 3.91 14.35 -5.23
C PRO A 248 3.37 15.58 -5.98
N GLU A 249 4.20 16.32 -6.71
CA GLU A 249 3.79 17.39 -7.60
C GLU A 249 2.91 16.93 -8.78
N LEU A 250 2.99 15.64 -9.15
CA LEU A 250 2.10 15.04 -10.15
C LEU A 250 0.64 15.07 -9.72
N TYR A 251 0.36 15.06 -8.42
CA TYR A 251 -1.00 15.21 -7.89
C TYR A 251 -1.69 16.49 -8.41
N VAL A 252 -0.92 17.58 -8.51
CA VAL A 252 -1.38 18.88 -9.01
C VAL A 252 -1.39 18.88 -10.53
N LEU A 253 -0.33 18.41 -11.18
CA LEU A 253 -0.23 18.40 -12.64
C LEU A 253 -1.34 17.58 -13.30
N ASN A 254 -1.62 16.38 -12.80
CA ASN A 254 -2.68 15.51 -13.35
C ASN A 254 -4.08 16.14 -13.22
N ARG A 255 -4.29 17.03 -12.25
CA ARG A 255 -5.55 17.77 -12.07
C ARG A 255 -5.64 19.04 -12.91
N LEU A 256 -4.50 19.65 -13.23
CA LEU A 256 -4.46 20.82 -14.11
C LEU A 256 -4.71 20.44 -15.58
N PHE A 257 -4.18 19.29 -16.00
CA PHE A 257 -4.31 18.79 -17.36
C PHE A 257 -5.21 17.55 -17.37
N GLY A 258 -6.51 17.74 -17.14
CA GLY A 258 -7.48 16.66 -17.34
C GLY A 258 -7.45 16.16 -18.79
N GLU A 259 -7.33 14.86 -18.98
CA GLU A 259 -7.41 14.24 -20.31
C GLU A 259 -8.87 13.96 -20.70
N PRO A 260 -9.26 14.14 -21.98
CA PRO A 260 -10.54 13.67 -22.47
C PRO A 260 -10.64 12.13 -22.32
N SER A 261 -11.86 11.61 -22.26
CA SER A 261 -12.07 10.15 -22.21
C SER A 261 -11.42 9.48 -23.41
N SER A 262 -10.42 8.64 -23.15
CA SER A 262 -9.74 7.85 -24.19
C SER A 262 -10.37 6.47 -24.35
N GLU A 263 -10.15 5.85 -25.51
CA GLU A 263 -10.53 4.47 -25.79
C GLU A 263 -10.05 3.50 -24.70
N ARG A 264 -8.81 3.65 -24.24
CA ARG A 264 -8.22 2.82 -23.15
C ARG A 264 -8.95 2.98 -21.83
N MET A 265 -9.36 4.21 -21.46
CA MET A 265 -10.14 4.45 -20.25
C MET A 265 -11.52 3.80 -20.34
N LEU A 266 -12.19 3.91 -21.50
CA LEU A 266 -13.50 3.32 -21.69
C LEU A 266 -13.45 1.79 -21.72
N LEU A 267 -12.45 1.20 -22.39
CA LEU A 267 -12.21 -0.24 -22.32
C LEU A 267 -12.05 -0.70 -20.87
N GLY A 268 -11.24 0.00 -20.06
CA GLY A 268 -11.06 -0.33 -18.65
C GLY A 268 -12.36 -0.27 -17.85
N ARG A 269 -13.20 0.75 -18.07
CA ARG A 269 -14.51 0.84 -17.41
C ARG A 269 -15.47 -0.26 -17.87
N MET A 270 -15.47 -0.60 -19.15
CA MET A 270 -16.28 -1.70 -19.70
C MET A 270 -15.86 -3.04 -19.09
N VAL A 271 -14.56 -3.30 -18.97
CA VAL A 271 -14.05 -4.53 -18.33
C VAL A 271 -14.44 -4.60 -16.85
N ASN A 272 -14.39 -3.48 -16.10
CA ASN A 272 -14.88 -3.43 -14.73
C ASN A 272 -16.39 -3.72 -14.64
N SER A 273 -17.20 -3.06 -15.46
CA SER A 273 -18.65 -3.29 -15.52
C SER A 273 -18.98 -4.76 -15.82
N ILE A 274 -18.27 -5.39 -16.76
CA ILE A 274 -18.43 -6.82 -17.08
C ILE A 274 -18.02 -7.71 -15.90
N PHE A 275 -16.93 -7.36 -15.21
CA PHE A 275 -16.47 -8.07 -14.03
C PHE A 275 -17.50 -8.03 -12.90
N ASP A 276 -18.07 -6.86 -12.63
CA ASP A 276 -19.10 -6.68 -11.59
C ASP A 276 -20.36 -7.51 -11.90
N GLU A 277 -20.81 -7.48 -13.15
CA GLU A 277 -21.97 -8.26 -13.60
C GLU A 277 -21.72 -9.77 -13.53
N LEU A 278 -20.53 -10.23 -13.91
CA LEU A 278 -20.20 -11.67 -13.90
C LEU A 278 -20.04 -12.24 -12.49
N ILE A 279 -19.71 -11.42 -11.49
CA ILE A 279 -19.67 -11.86 -10.08
C ILE A 279 -21.07 -12.23 -9.58
N HIS A 280 -22.12 -11.51 -10.01
CA HIS A 280 -23.50 -11.81 -9.60
C HIS A 280 -24.26 -12.70 -10.59
N HIS A 281 -23.86 -12.67 -11.84
CA HIS A 281 -24.56 -13.32 -12.95
C HIS A 281 -23.57 -14.02 -13.90
N PRO A 282 -22.94 -15.12 -13.45
CA PRO A 282 -21.87 -15.79 -14.21
C PRO A 282 -22.33 -16.35 -15.57
N ASP A 283 -23.63 -16.60 -15.73
CA ASP A 283 -24.23 -17.18 -16.94
C ASP A 283 -24.61 -16.15 -18.02
N LEU A 284 -24.42 -14.85 -17.78
CA LEU A 284 -24.77 -13.83 -18.78
C LEU A 284 -23.93 -13.95 -20.05
N ASP A 285 -24.59 -13.84 -21.20
CA ASP A 285 -23.91 -13.81 -22.49
C ASP A 285 -23.16 -12.48 -22.69
N TYR A 286 -22.08 -12.54 -23.48
CA TYR A 286 -21.19 -11.40 -23.66
C TYR A 286 -21.88 -10.18 -24.28
N LEU A 287 -22.81 -10.39 -25.22
CA LEU A 287 -23.52 -9.27 -25.84
C LEU A 287 -24.42 -8.55 -24.84
N SER A 288 -25.08 -9.29 -23.94
CA SER A 288 -25.87 -8.72 -22.86
C SER A 288 -25.01 -7.93 -21.87
N LEU A 289 -23.87 -8.48 -21.44
CA LEU A 289 -22.91 -7.81 -20.57
C LEU A 289 -22.41 -6.49 -21.19
N PHE A 290 -22.03 -6.53 -22.46
CA PHE A 290 -21.55 -5.35 -23.18
C PHE A 290 -22.65 -4.28 -23.32
N LYS A 291 -23.89 -4.66 -23.62
CA LYS A 291 -25.02 -3.73 -23.69
C LYS A 291 -25.30 -3.03 -22.35
N ARG A 292 -25.20 -3.75 -21.23
CA ARG A 292 -25.34 -3.17 -19.88
C ARG A 292 -24.24 -2.16 -19.59
N GLY A 293 -22.98 -2.51 -19.84
CA GLY A 293 -21.85 -1.59 -19.65
C GLY A 293 -21.94 -0.33 -20.53
N LEU A 294 -22.39 -0.47 -21.79
CA LEU A 294 -22.65 0.68 -22.66
C LEU A 294 -23.71 1.62 -22.08
N ALA A 295 -24.80 1.07 -21.53
CA ALA A 295 -25.88 1.85 -20.94
C ALA A 295 -25.45 2.64 -19.69
N GLN A 296 -24.40 2.19 -18.97
CA GLN A 296 -23.82 2.91 -17.83
C GLN A 296 -22.96 4.11 -18.26
N MET A 297 -22.50 4.17 -19.52
CA MET A 297 -21.60 5.23 -20.02
C MET A 297 -22.02 5.80 -21.38
N PRO A 298 -23.25 6.31 -21.53
CA PRO A 298 -23.78 6.71 -22.83
C PRO A 298 -23.01 7.90 -23.44
N ILE A 299 -22.69 8.92 -22.64
CA ILE A 299 -22.05 10.15 -23.14
C ILE A 299 -20.64 9.86 -23.71
N PRO A 300 -19.71 9.21 -22.96
CA PRO A 300 -18.37 8.96 -23.50
C PRO A 300 -18.38 8.02 -24.71
N MET A 301 -19.25 7.00 -24.73
CA MET A 301 -19.34 6.06 -25.85
C MET A 301 -19.86 6.71 -27.12
N VAL A 302 -20.87 7.58 -27.01
CA VAL A 302 -21.36 8.36 -28.15
C VAL A 302 -20.29 9.32 -28.67
N ALA A 303 -19.51 9.93 -27.77
CA ALA A 303 -18.44 10.86 -28.15
C ALA A 303 -17.29 10.20 -28.93
N LEU A 304 -16.91 8.95 -28.59
CA LEU A 304 -15.88 8.20 -29.34
C LEU A 304 -16.40 7.59 -30.64
N GLY A 305 -17.70 7.36 -30.74
CA GLY A 305 -18.36 6.86 -31.94
C GLY A 305 -18.38 5.33 -32.05
N GLN A 306 -19.20 4.84 -32.99
CA GLN A 306 -19.54 3.43 -33.14
C GLN A 306 -18.33 2.53 -33.46
N SER A 307 -17.37 3.00 -34.27
CA SER A 307 -16.20 2.21 -34.64
C SER A 307 -15.37 1.84 -33.42
N CYS A 308 -15.06 2.83 -32.58
CA CYS A 308 -14.31 2.63 -31.34
C CYS A 308 -15.06 1.70 -30.38
N ALA A 309 -16.39 1.84 -30.24
CA ALA A 309 -17.17 0.92 -29.42
C ALA A 309 -17.07 -0.55 -29.92
N MET A 310 -17.06 -0.76 -31.24
CA MET A 310 -16.89 -2.10 -31.82
C MET A 310 -15.46 -2.63 -31.66
N ASP A 311 -14.45 -1.77 -31.66
CA ASP A 311 -13.06 -2.18 -31.41
C ASP A 311 -12.88 -2.59 -29.95
N ILE A 312 -13.46 -1.83 -29.00
CA ILE A 312 -13.53 -2.21 -27.58
C ILE A 312 -14.24 -3.57 -27.41
N TYR A 313 -15.38 -3.78 -28.10
CA TYR A 313 -16.09 -5.07 -28.06
C TYR A 313 -15.18 -6.24 -28.46
N ARG A 314 -14.42 -6.10 -29.54
CA ARG A 314 -13.52 -7.16 -30.03
C ARG A 314 -12.30 -7.37 -29.13
N GLU A 315 -11.73 -6.27 -28.60
CA GLU A 315 -10.58 -6.34 -27.70
C GLU A 315 -10.96 -7.07 -26.39
N ILE A 316 -12.13 -6.77 -25.82
CA ILE A 316 -12.61 -7.46 -24.63
C ILE A 316 -12.89 -8.94 -24.92
N GLU A 317 -13.56 -9.27 -26.03
CA GLU A 317 -13.88 -10.66 -26.41
C GLU A 317 -12.63 -11.51 -26.57
N SER A 318 -11.61 -10.98 -27.24
CA SER A 318 -10.38 -11.73 -27.55
C SER A 318 -9.31 -11.71 -26.46
N GLY A 319 -9.29 -10.66 -25.62
CA GLY A 319 -8.19 -10.40 -24.70
C GLY A 319 -8.54 -10.43 -23.22
N HIS A 320 -9.82 -10.34 -22.83
CA HIS A 320 -10.22 -10.16 -21.43
C HIS A 320 -11.27 -11.16 -20.95
N LEU A 321 -12.25 -11.47 -21.80
CA LEU A 321 -13.48 -12.15 -21.38
C LEU A 321 -13.22 -13.49 -20.68
N GLU A 322 -12.37 -14.34 -21.26
CA GLU A 322 -12.05 -15.66 -20.69
C GLU A 322 -11.38 -15.55 -19.31
N ALA A 323 -10.42 -14.63 -19.16
CA ALA A 323 -9.74 -14.42 -17.89
C ALA A 323 -10.70 -13.89 -16.81
N VAL A 324 -11.60 -12.96 -17.17
CA VAL A 324 -12.61 -12.41 -16.26
C VAL A 324 -13.59 -13.52 -15.85
N LYS A 325 -14.14 -14.29 -16.79
CA LYS A 325 -15.03 -15.42 -16.49
C LYS A 325 -14.37 -16.46 -15.58
N ALA A 326 -13.15 -16.86 -15.90
CA ALA A 326 -12.40 -17.83 -15.11
C ALA A 326 -12.18 -17.32 -13.68
N PHE A 327 -11.81 -16.04 -13.53
CA PHE A 327 -11.64 -15.45 -12.21
C PHE A 327 -12.96 -15.42 -11.43
N CYS A 328 -14.05 -14.92 -12.02
CA CYS A 328 -15.35 -14.80 -11.37
C CYS A 328 -15.90 -16.16 -10.92
N ALA A 329 -15.65 -17.23 -11.68
CA ALA A 329 -16.06 -18.58 -11.31
C ALA A 329 -15.37 -19.13 -10.04
N ASP A 330 -14.18 -18.61 -9.70
CA ASP A 330 -13.41 -19.01 -8.52
C ASP A 330 -13.66 -18.11 -7.30
N VAL A 331 -14.40 -17.02 -7.44
CA VAL A 331 -14.73 -16.11 -6.33
C VAL A 331 -15.76 -16.77 -5.42
N PRO A 332 -15.55 -16.82 -4.09
CA PRO A 332 -16.55 -17.35 -3.16
C PRO A 332 -17.84 -16.52 -3.20
N ASP A 333 -18.99 -17.18 -3.28
CA ASP A 333 -20.32 -16.52 -3.26
C ASP A 333 -20.64 -15.86 -1.90
N GLU A 334 -19.98 -16.28 -0.82
CA GLU A 334 -20.30 -15.84 0.54
C GLU A 334 -19.44 -14.63 0.99
N ASP A 335 -20.12 -13.54 1.38
CA ASP A 335 -19.53 -12.34 2.02
C ASP A 335 -18.50 -11.59 1.14
N LEU A 336 -18.99 -11.06 0.01
CA LEU A 336 -18.26 -10.17 -0.90
C LEU A 336 -18.92 -8.80 -1.03
N LEU A 337 -18.12 -7.80 -1.40
CA LEU A 337 -18.53 -6.43 -1.69
C LEU A 337 -17.85 -5.98 -2.99
N LEU A 338 -18.67 -5.54 -3.95
CA LEU A 338 -18.23 -4.86 -5.17
C LEU A 338 -18.21 -3.35 -4.98
N GLU A 339 -17.16 -2.72 -5.50
CA GLU A 339 -16.96 -1.28 -5.44
C GLU A 339 -17.08 -0.62 -4.03
N PRO A 340 -16.70 -1.28 -2.90
CA PRO A 340 -16.91 -0.67 -1.59
C PRO A 340 -15.99 0.54 -1.40
N SER A 341 -16.57 1.63 -0.87
CA SER A 341 -15.87 2.87 -0.60
C SER A 341 -15.60 3.04 0.90
N PHE A 342 -14.38 3.47 1.24
CA PHE A 342 -13.95 3.64 2.62
C PHE A 342 -13.30 5.01 2.84
N LEU A 343 -13.54 5.55 4.04
CA LEU A 343 -12.86 6.73 4.58
C LEU A 343 -11.95 6.27 5.73
N CYS A 344 -10.68 6.69 5.72
CA CYS A 344 -9.68 6.28 6.71
C CYS A 344 -8.96 7.51 7.29
N PRO A 345 -9.56 8.18 8.30
CA PRO A 345 -8.95 9.34 8.94
C PRO A 345 -7.68 8.98 9.73
N THR A 346 -7.49 7.72 10.12
CA THR A 346 -6.25 7.24 10.74
C THR A 346 -5.01 7.55 9.88
N TYR A 347 -5.11 7.39 8.56
CA TYR A 347 -4.01 7.57 7.63
C TYR A 347 -4.20 8.76 6.67
N GLY A 348 -5.35 9.45 6.75
CA GLY A 348 -5.71 10.49 5.80
C GLY A 348 -5.89 9.97 4.38
N LEU A 349 -6.49 8.78 4.26
CA LEU A 349 -6.73 8.07 3.01
C LEU A 349 -8.23 7.89 2.78
N GLN A 350 -8.64 7.83 1.53
CA GLN A 350 -9.94 7.30 1.11
C GLN A 350 -9.77 6.50 -0.18
N GLY A 351 -10.72 5.64 -0.50
CA GLY A 351 -10.64 4.87 -1.74
C GLY A 351 -11.83 3.96 -1.97
N ARG A 352 -11.97 3.56 -3.23
CA ARG A 352 -12.95 2.59 -3.71
C ARG A 352 -12.18 1.36 -4.21
N LEU A 353 -12.42 0.21 -3.61
CA LEU A 353 -11.81 -1.05 -4.04
C LEU A 353 -12.67 -1.66 -5.15
N ASP A 354 -12.10 -2.45 -6.05
CA ASP A 354 -12.92 -3.14 -7.06
C ASP A 354 -13.65 -4.34 -6.43
N LEU A 355 -12.93 -5.23 -5.73
CA LEU A 355 -13.52 -6.36 -5.00
C LEU A 355 -12.88 -6.52 -3.60
N LEU A 356 -13.75 -6.66 -2.61
CA LEU A 356 -13.41 -7.08 -1.24
C LEU A 356 -14.23 -8.31 -0.89
N PHE A 357 -13.58 -9.43 -0.56
CA PHE A 357 -14.29 -10.64 -0.16
C PHE A 357 -13.71 -11.21 1.12
N LYS A 358 -14.52 -11.93 1.88
CA LYS A 358 -14.11 -12.51 3.16
C LYS A 358 -13.92 -14.01 3.03
N LYS A 359 -12.78 -14.50 3.52
CA LYS A 359 -12.46 -15.93 3.58
C LYS A 359 -11.79 -16.24 4.92
N ASN A 360 -12.28 -17.24 5.65
CA ASN A 360 -11.75 -17.64 6.97
C ASN A 360 -11.62 -16.46 7.97
N ASP A 361 -12.67 -15.63 8.03
CA ASP A 361 -12.71 -14.39 8.83
C ASP A 361 -11.68 -13.29 8.45
N LYS A 362 -11.03 -13.44 7.28
CA LYS A 362 -10.08 -12.45 6.74
C LYS A 362 -10.61 -11.80 5.46
N TYR A 363 -10.45 -10.48 5.37
CA TYR A 363 -10.83 -9.65 4.22
C TYR A 363 -9.70 -9.61 3.19
N SER A 364 -9.96 -10.11 2.00
CA SER A 364 -9.03 -10.17 0.87
C SER A 364 -9.41 -9.15 -0.20
N ILE A 365 -8.41 -8.54 -0.81
CA ILE A 365 -8.55 -7.43 -1.78
C ILE A 365 -8.15 -7.91 -3.16
N VAL A 366 -8.95 -7.57 -4.17
CA VAL A 366 -8.60 -7.73 -5.58
C VAL A 366 -8.82 -6.40 -6.29
N GLU A 367 -7.75 -5.88 -6.90
CA GLU A 367 -7.78 -4.70 -7.76
C GLU A 367 -7.71 -5.14 -9.23
N LEU A 368 -8.68 -4.74 -10.05
CA LEU A 368 -8.76 -5.08 -11.46
C LEU A 368 -8.00 -4.05 -12.32
N LYS A 369 -7.18 -4.55 -13.24
CA LYS A 369 -6.49 -3.75 -14.26
C LYS A 369 -6.74 -4.34 -15.64
N SER A 370 -7.13 -3.48 -16.57
CA SER A 370 -7.29 -3.81 -18.01
C SER A 370 -6.05 -3.51 -18.84
N GLY A 371 -5.08 -2.77 -18.29
CA GLY A 371 -3.82 -2.48 -18.97
C GLY A 371 -2.86 -3.66 -19.02
N LYS A 372 -1.77 -3.49 -19.77
CA LYS A 372 -0.70 -4.48 -19.87
C LYS A 372 -0.10 -4.78 -18.49
N ALA A 373 -0.06 -6.07 -18.14
CA ALA A 373 0.60 -6.55 -16.94
C ALA A 373 2.09 -6.23 -16.97
N HIS A 374 2.67 -5.94 -15.80
CA HIS A 374 4.12 -5.92 -15.69
C HIS A 374 4.65 -7.35 -15.93
N PRO A 375 5.71 -7.54 -16.72
CA PRO A 375 6.12 -8.87 -17.18
C PRO A 375 6.34 -9.89 -16.05
N ASN A 376 6.92 -9.43 -14.93
CA ASN A 376 7.34 -10.32 -13.83
C ASN A 376 6.94 -9.82 -12.43
N ASP A 377 6.17 -8.74 -12.32
CA ASP A 377 5.93 -8.03 -11.04
C ASP A 377 4.63 -7.21 -11.12
N VAL A 378 4.54 -6.12 -10.36
CA VAL A 378 3.47 -5.13 -10.34
C VAL A 378 4.03 -3.74 -10.66
N TRP A 379 3.32 -2.94 -11.45
CA TRP A 379 3.68 -1.54 -11.68
C TRP A 379 3.62 -0.72 -10.36
N PRO A 380 4.59 0.16 -10.04
CA PRO A 380 4.64 0.85 -8.75
C PRO A 380 3.34 1.56 -8.36
N SER A 381 2.70 2.29 -9.28
CA SER A 381 1.42 2.94 -9.00
C SER A 381 0.35 1.95 -8.54
N GLN A 382 0.21 0.83 -9.25
CA GLN A 382 -0.76 -0.22 -8.92
C GLN A 382 -0.42 -0.93 -7.60
N LEU A 383 0.86 -1.14 -7.32
CA LEU A 383 1.34 -1.66 -6.03
C LEU A 383 0.92 -0.74 -4.88
N TYR A 384 1.22 0.56 -4.99
CA TYR A 384 0.94 1.53 -3.94
C TYR A 384 -0.56 1.79 -3.73
N GLN A 385 -1.37 1.61 -4.77
CA GLN A 385 -2.83 1.64 -4.66
C GLN A 385 -3.33 0.52 -3.74
N VAL A 386 -2.88 -0.72 -3.97
CA VAL A 386 -3.25 -1.87 -3.12
C VAL A 386 -2.63 -1.78 -1.72
N VAL A 387 -1.45 -1.20 -1.57
CA VAL A 387 -0.87 -0.88 -0.24
C VAL A 387 -1.79 0.08 0.52
N ALA A 388 -2.30 1.13 -0.13
CA ALA A 388 -3.25 2.05 0.50
C ALA A 388 -4.53 1.32 0.94
N TYR A 389 -5.07 0.43 0.11
CA TYR A 389 -6.26 -0.35 0.46
C TYR A 389 -6.02 -1.31 1.62
N ASN A 390 -4.86 -1.96 1.69
CA ASN A 390 -4.46 -2.75 2.86
C ASN A 390 -4.50 -1.93 4.15
N MET A 391 -4.01 -0.69 4.12
CA MET A 391 -4.03 0.21 5.27
C MET A 391 -5.46 0.60 5.65
N ILE A 392 -6.31 0.91 4.66
CA ILE A 392 -7.73 1.25 4.87
C ILE A 392 -8.49 0.06 5.50
N ILE A 393 -8.38 -1.13 4.92
CA ILE A 393 -9.06 -2.35 5.40
C ILE A 393 -8.55 -2.74 6.79
N ARG A 394 -7.24 -2.64 7.04
CA ARG A 394 -6.67 -2.82 8.38
C ARG A 394 -7.25 -1.84 9.39
N SER A 395 -7.47 -0.59 9.00
CA SER A 395 -8.09 0.41 9.88
C SER A 395 -9.56 0.12 10.14
N ALA A 396 -10.30 -0.37 9.15
CA ALA A 396 -11.74 -0.64 9.27
C ALA A 396 -12.03 -1.92 10.06
N TYR A 397 -11.27 -3.00 9.82
CA TYR A 397 -11.57 -4.34 10.32
C TYR A 397 -10.51 -4.90 11.29
N GLY A 398 -9.40 -4.20 11.49
CA GLY A 398 -8.30 -4.61 12.35
C GLY A 398 -7.27 -5.51 11.66
N SER A 399 -6.02 -5.47 12.15
CA SER A 399 -4.88 -6.19 11.55
C SER A 399 -5.03 -7.71 11.51
N GLY A 400 -5.75 -8.31 12.47
CA GLY A 400 -5.93 -9.76 12.54
C GLY A 400 -6.88 -10.33 11.47
N ARG A 401 -7.68 -9.46 10.84
CA ARG A 401 -8.66 -9.81 9.82
C ARG A 401 -8.22 -9.41 8.42
N LEU A 402 -6.96 -8.99 8.23
CA LEU A 402 -6.44 -8.72 6.90
C LEU A 402 -6.06 -10.04 6.22
N GLY A 403 -6.59 -10.26 5.02
CA GLY A 403 -6.33 -11.41 4.17
C GLY A 403 -5.32 -11.12 3.07
N SER A 404 -5.37 -11.92 2.00
CA SER A 404 -4.49 -11.74 0.85
C SER A 404 -4.91 -10.54 -0.01
N SER A 405 -3.93 -9.84 -0.57
CA SER A 405 -4.16 -8.79 -1.56
C SER A 405 -3.57 -9.16 -2.90
N SER A 406 -4.28 -8.84 -3.98
CA SER A 406 -3.81 -9.11 -5.32
C SER A 406 -4.29 -8.08 -6.35
N ILE A 407 -3.60 -8.05 -7.48
CA ILE A 407 -4.00 -7.31 -8.67
C ILE A 407 -4.34 -8.32 -9.76
N PHE A 408 -5.53 -8.19 -10.34
CA PHE A 408 -6.03 -9.00 -11.42
C PHE A 408 -5.85 -8.27 -12.75
N TYR A 409 -4.95 -8.77 -13.60
CA TYR A 409 -4.75 -8.25 -14.95
C TYR A 409 -5.60 -9.03 -15.95
N SER A 410 -6.77 -8.49 -16.27
CA SER A 410 -7.71 -9.14 -17.20
C SER A 410 -7.14 -9.36 -18.60
N ALA A 411 -6.20 -8.52 -19.06
CA ALA A 411 -5.53 -8.67 -20.36
C ALA A 411 -4.41 -9.73 -20.36
N CYS A 412 -4.16 -10.42 -19.24
CA CYS A 412 -3.03 -11.33 -19.07
C CYS A 412 -3.50 -12.78 -19.08
N ALA A 413 -3.23 -13.51 -20.16
CA ALA A 413 -3.68 -14.90 -20.30
C ALA A 413 -2.97 -15.87 -19.32
N ASP A 414 -1.65 -15.76 -19.17
CA ASP A 414 -0.88 -16.62 -18.25
C ASP A 414 -0.70 -15.94 -16.88
N LYS A 415 -1.21 -16.60 -15.84
CA LYS A 415 -1.20 -16.14 -14.44
C LYS A 415 -1.68 -14.69 -14.35
N PRO A 416 -2.98 -14.39 -14.42
CA PRO A 416 -3.46 -13.01 -14.40
C PRO A 416 -3.31 -12.30 -13.04
N LEU A 417 -3.12 -13.05 -11.94
CA LEU A 417 -3.07 -12.49 -10.60
C LEU A 417 -1.62 -12.23 -10.13
N ARG A 418 -1.39 -11.05 -9.55
CA ARG A 418 -0.15 -10.68 -8.85
C ARG A 418 -0.42 -10.47 -7.37
N ASN A 419 0.32 -11.15 -6.49
CA ASN A 419 0.22 -10.91 -5.05
C ASN A 419 0.87 -9.57 -4.67
N VAL A 420 0.20 -8.83 -3.77
CA VAL A 420 0.76 -7.65 -3.11
C VAL A 420 0.97 -7.97 -1.63
N ALA A 421 2.22 -7.97 -1.21
CA ALA A 421 2.62 -8.23 0.17
C ALA A 421 2.46 -6.97 1.04
N ASN A 422 2.05 -7.15 2.30
CA ASN A 422 2.00 -6.06 3.27
C ASN A 422 3.40 -5.82 3.86
N MET A 423 4.03 -4.73 3.44
CA MET A 423 5.37 -4.31 3.88
C MET A 423 5.31 -2.91 4.51
N PRO A 424 5.74 -2.74 5.78
CA PRO A 424 5.77 -1.43 6.46
C PRO A 424 6.54 -0.34 5.70
N LEU A 425 7.58 -0.73 4.96
CA LEU A 425 8.35 0.18 4.12
C LEU A 425 7.49 0.85 3.02
N LEU A 426 6.62 0.07 2.38
CA LEU A 426 5.73 0.61 1.33
C LEU A 426 4.68 1.54 1.95
N GLU A 427 4.14 1.19 3.11
CA GLU A 427 3.20 2.06 3.84
C GLU A 427 3.85 3.41 4.23
N GLN A 428 5.10 3.37 4.71
CA GLN A 428 5.88 4.57 5.02
C GLN A 428 6.12 5.45 3.78
N ASN A 429 6.50 4.84 2.65
CA ASN A 429 6.73 5.56 1.41
C ASN A 429 5.45 6.19 0.86
N LEU A 430 4.33 5.45 0.89
CA LEU A 430 3.01 5.94 0.50
C LEU A 430 2.63 7.17 1.32
N LEU A 431 2.73 7.08 2.65
CA LEU A 431 2.34 8.18 3.52
C LEU A 431 3.32 9.35 3.50
N HIS A 432 4.59 9.10 3.19
CA HIS A 432 5.52 10.17 2.90
C HIS A 432 5.11 10.96 1.65
N CYS A 433 4.73 10.28 0.56
CA CYS A 433 4.18 10.92 -0.63
C CYS A 433 2.91 11.72 -0.29
N ARG A 434 1.97 11.08 0.40
CA ARG A 434 0.69 11.68 0.83
C ARG A 434 0.91 12.94 1.66
N ASN A 435 1.83 12.93 2.62
CA ASN A 435 2.12 14.11 3.44
C ASN A 435 2.76 15.24 2.61
N ARG A 436 3.61 14.92 1.64
CA ARG A 436 4.15 15.93 0.71
C ARG A 436 3.06 16.52 -0.17
N ILE A 437 2.07 15.72 -0.61
CA ILE A 437 0.89 16.24 -1.32
C ILE A 437 0.14 17.22 -0.43
N VAL A 438 -0.13 16.88 0.84
CA VAL A 438 -0.78 17.80 1.80
C VAL A 438 0.03 19.08 1.98
N GLY A 439 1.36 18.99 2.10
CA GLY A 439 2.24 20.16 2.16
C GLY A 439 2.17 21.05 0.91
N ILE A 440 2.11 20.45 -0.28
CA ILE A 440 1.90 21.18 -1.55
C ILE A 440 0.53 21.85 -1.55
N MET A 441 -0.52 21.15 -1.13
CA MET A 441 -1.88 21.72 -1.03
C MET A 441 -1.94 22.88 -0.03
N ARG A 442 -1.15 22.84 1.05
CA ARG A 442 -1.02 23.97 1.96
C ARG A 442 -0.30 25.14 1.29
N LEU A 443 0.84 24.89 0.64
CA LEU A 443 1.59 25.91 -0.08
C LEU A 443 0.75 26.62 -1.14
N LEU A 444 -0.02 25.86 -1.93
CA LEU A 444 -0.92 26.42 -2.95
C LEU A 444 -2.04 27.30 -2.36
N SER A 445 -2.43 27.07 -1.09
CA SER A 445 -3.42 27.90 -0.40
C SER A 445 -2.90 29.28 0.02
N GLU A 446 -1.58 29.50 -0.02
CA GLU A 446 -0.91 30.72 0.46
C GLU A 446 -0.06 31.37 -0.63
N GLU A 447 0.86 30.62 -1.23
CA GLU A 447 1.86 31.08 -2.19
C GLU A 447 1.96 30.15 -3.42
N PRO A 448 0.89 30.01 -4.23
CA PRO A 448 0.89 29.09 -5.38
C PRO A 448 1.98 29.41 -6.40
N ARG A 449 2.34 30.69 -6.57
CA ARG A 449 3.44 31.11 -7.44
C ARG A 449 4.76 30.44 -7.06
N ARG A 450 5.06 30.30 -5.76
CA ARG A 450 6.29 29.64 -5.28
C ARG A 450 6.36 28.17 -5.71
N PHE A 451 5.22 27.47 -5.68
CA PHE A 451 5.14 26.09 -6.16
C PHE A 451 5.35 26.02 -7.68
N PHE A 452 4.63 26.84 -8.45
CA PHE A 452 4.71 26.80 -9.91
C PHE A 452 6.07 27.25 -10.46
N ASP A 453 6.71 28.25 -9.86
CA ASP A 453 8.06 28.69 -10.23
C ASP A 453 9.14 27.65 -9.82
N TRP A 454 8.88 26.83 -8.80
CA TRP A 454 9.72 25.66 -8.48
C TRP A 454 9.49 24.53 -9.49
N LEU A 455 8.23 24.26 -9.85
CA LEU A 455 7.84 23.19 -10.77
C LEU A 455 8.42 23.42 -12.17
N GLU A 456 8.41 24.67 -12.62
CA GLU A 456 9.01 25.11 -13.89
C GLU A 456 10.50 24.73 -14.02
N LYS A 457 11.22 24.65 -12.89
CA LYS A 457 12.65 24.37 -12.83
C LYS A 457 13.02 22.89 -12.70
N GLN A 458 12.04 21.99 -12.60
CA GLN A 458 12.32 20.56 -12.41
C GLN A 458 12.86 19.91 -13.70
N ASP A 459 13.85 19.01 -13.57
CA ASP A 459 14.33 18.17 -14.68
C ASP A 459 13.30 17.07 -14.95
N GLU A 460 13.11 16.72 -16.21
CA GLU A 460 12.10 15.76 -16.67
C GLU A 460 12.60 14.33 -16.64
N LYS A 461 13.94 14.14 -16.65
CA LYS A 461 14.57 12.81 -16.66
C LYS A 461 14.10 11.86 -15.55
N PRO A 462 13.80 12.31 -14.31
CA PRO A 462 13.33 11.40 -13.27
C PRO A 462 11.92 10.86 -13.51
N TYR A 463 11.10 11.53 -14.34
CA TYR A 463 9.70 11.18 -14.54
C TYR A 463 9.53 10.08 -15.59
N SER A 464 8.40 9.35 -15.54
CA SER A 464 7.96 8.53 -16.67
C SER A 464 7.78 9.37 -17.93
N VAL A 465 7.78 8.73 -19.11
CA VAL A 465 7.56 9.40 -20.40
C VAL A 465 6.28 10.24 -20.39
N PHE A 466 5.18 9.69 -19.85
CA PHE A 466 3.89 10.37 -19.77
C PHE A 466 3.91 11.57 -18.81
N SER A 467 4.50 11.40 -17.63
CA SER A 467 4.62 12.47 -16.63
C SER A 467 5.56 13.58 -17.10
N ALA A 468 6.64 13.23 -17.82
CA ALA A 468 7.56 14.17 -18.44
C ALA A 468 6.85 15.01 -19.52
N GLU A 469 6.00 14.39 -20.35
CA GLU A 469 5.18 15.12 -21.34
C GLU A 469 4.23 16.12 -20.67
N THR A 470 3.60 15.72 -19.57
CA THR A 470 2.72 16.59 -18.77
C THR A 470 3.48 17.78 -18.18
N LEU A 471 4.67 17.55 -17.62
CA LEU A 471 5.54 18.61 -17.11
C LEU A 471 6.00 19.56 -18.23
N GLN A 472 6.32 19.03 -19.40
CA GLN A 472 6.64 19.83 -20.58
C GLN A 472 5.47 20.68 -21.05
N ARG A 473 4.25 20.13 -21.05
CA ARG A 473 3.03 20.89 -21.36
C ARG A 473 2.83 22.04 -20.37
N PHE A 474 3.07 21.80 -19.08
CA PHE A 474 3.07 22.85 -18.06
C PHE A 474 4.10 23.95 -18.35
N LYS A 475 5.36 23.58 -18.61
CA LYS A 475 6.43 24.55 -18.90
C LYS A 475 6.11 25.40 -20.13
N ARG A 476 5.58 24.79 -21.20
CA ARG A 476 5.13 25.53 -22.39
C ARG A 476 3.99 26.51 -22.08
N LEU A 477 3.01 26.09 -21.27
CA LEU A 477 1.93 26.98 -20.83
C LEU A 477 2.49 28.15 -20.02
N LYS A 478 3.33 27.88 -19.02
CA LYS A 478 3.91 28.88 -18.12
C LYS A 478 4.78 29.90 -18.87
N ASN A 479 5.54 29.45 -19.87
CA ASN A 479 6.37 30.32 -20.72
C ASN A 479 5.57 31.09 -21.77
N GLY A 480 4.34 30.65 -22.08
CA GLY A 480 3.47 31.26 -23.08
C GLY A 480 2.51 32.32 -22.54
N ILE A 481 2.37 32.44 -21.21
CA ILE A 481 1.47 33.40 -20.56
C ILE A 481 2.23 34.61 -20.03
N ARG A 482 1.56 35.77 -20.01
CA ARG A 482 2.11 37.03 -19.48
C ARG A 482 2.08 37.01 -17.95
N ASP A 483 2.88 37.88 -17.32
CA ASP A 483 2.99 37.95 -15.86
C ASP A 483 1.65 38.13 -15.15
N PHE A 484 0.78 39.01 -15.67
CA PHE A 484 -0.55 39.24 -15.09
C PHE A 484 -1.50 38.05 -15.28
N GLU A 485 -1.34 37.26 -16.36
CA GLU A 485 -2.11 36.04 -16.58
C GLU A 485 -1.68 34.94 -15.61
N ASN A 486 -0.37 34.85 -15.35
CA ASN A 486 0.18 33.96 -14.33
C ASN A 486 -0.26 34.36 -12.91
N GLU A 487 -0.29 35.66 -12.60
CA GLU A 487 -0.82 36.17 -11.35
C GLU A 487 -2.30 35.81 -11.18
N TRP A 488 -3.13 36.07 -12.20
CA TRP A 488 -4.54 35.69 -12.19
C TRP A 488 -4.72 34.18 -12.00
N PHE A 489 -3.98 33.35 -12.74
CA PHE A 489 -3.99 31.89 -12.61
C PHE A 489 -3.66 31.46 -11.17
N CYS A 490 -2.59 32.01 -10.59
CA CYS A 490 -2.19 31.73 -9.21
C CYS A 490 -3.29 32.08 -8.20
N GLU A 491 -3.97 33.22 -8.35
CA GLU A 491 -5.06 33.60 -7.46
C GLU A 491 -6.32 32.70 -7.63
N GLN A 492 -6.61 32.24 -8.84
CA GLN A 492 -7.67 31.23 -9.03
C GLN A 492 -7.33 29.90 -8.37
N VAL A 493 -6.09 29.41 -8.52
CA VAL A 493 -5.63 28.20 -7.84
C VAL A 493 -5.75 28.37 -6.32
N LYS A 494 -5.29 29.49 -5.77
CA LYS A 494 -5.40 29.79 -4.33
C LYS A 494 -6.84 29.69 -3.84
N ARG A 495 -7.78 30.29 -4.58
CA ARG A 495 -9.21 30.26 -4.26
C ARG A 495 -9.75 28.83 -4.25
N VAL A 496 -9.51 28.06 -5.31
CA VAL A 496 -9.99 26.67 -5.42
C VAL A 496 -9.39 25.80 -4.32
N ILE A 497 -8.10 25.94 -4.03
CA ILE A 497 -7.43 25.14 -3.02
C ILE A 497 -7.95 25.45 -1.61
N ARG A 498 -8.21 26.73 -1.29
CA ARG A 498 -8.84 27.10 -0.02
C ARG A 498 -10.24 26.52 0.12
N GLU A 499 -11.01 26.47 -0.97
CA GLU A 499 -12.33 25.82 -0.98
C GLU A 499 -12.20 24.31 -0.71
N ILE A 500 -11.22 23.64 -1.33
CA ILE A 500 -10.96 22.21 -1.07
C ILE A 500 -10.62 21.97 0.41
N TRP A 501 -9.77 22.81 1.02
CA TRP A 501 -9.48 22.74 2.45
C TRP A 501 -10.76 22.92 3.27
N TYR A 502 -11.54 23.95 2.97
CA TYR A 502 -12.79 24.23 3.67
C TYR A 502 -13.79 23.07 3.59
N VAL A 503 -14.01 22.49 2.42
CA VAL A 503 -14.91 21.34 2.24
C VAL A 503 -14.43 20.12 3.02
N LYS A 504 -13.11 19.89 3.08
CA LYS A 504 -12.55 18.72 3.77
C LYS A 504 -12.53 18.88 5.28
N THR A 505 -12.04 20.00 5.79
CA THR A 505 -11.73 20.19 7.22
C THR A 505 -12.62 21.20 7.94
N GLY A 506 -13.48 21.92 7.22
CA GLY A 506 -14.34 22.98 7.76
C GLY A 506 -13.63 24.32 7.96
N ALA A 507 -14.36 25.30 8.49
CA ALA A 507 -13.81 26.61 8.84
C ALA A 507 -13.39 26.66 10.31
N ALA A 508 -12.16 27.11 10.58
CA ALA A 508 -11.62 27.26 11.93
C ALA A 508 -12.37 28.28 12.84
N LYS A 509 -13.28 29.10 12.28
CA LYS A 509 -13.95 30.21 13.00
C LYS A 509 -15.46 30.09 13.09
N SER A 510 -16.06 28.99 12.67
CA SER A 510 -17.51 28.85 12.68
C SER A 510 -17.92 27.54 13.33
N GLU A 511 -18.67 27.63 14.42
CA GLU A 511 -19.33 26.50 15.11
C GLU A 511 -20.44 25.86 14.27
N THR A 512 -20.69 26.33 13.04
CA THR A 512 -21.76 25.83 12.18
C THR A 512 -21.30 25.34 10.81
N GLN A 513 -20.05 25.64 10.42
CA GLN A 513 -19.52 25.33 9.10
C GLN A 513 -18.50 24.21 9.15
N TYR A 514 -19.04 23.00 9.06
CA TYR A 514 -18.29 21.76 9.16
C TYR A 514 -17.90 21.25 7.78
N GLY A 515 -16.68 20.74 7.65
CA GLY A 515 -16.25 19.96 6.49
C GLY A 515 -16.67 18.50 6.64
N HIS A 516 -16.28 17.67 5.65
CA HIS A 516 -16.53 16.22 5.68
C HIS A 516 -15.99 15.56 6.96
N ASN A 517 -14.89 16.09 7.53
CA ASN A 517 -14.30 15.55 8.75
C ASN A 517 -15.20 15.56 9.97
N ALA A 518 -16.24 16.40 10.01
CA ALA A 518 -17.22 16.35 11.09
C ALA A 518 -17.89 14.99 11.23
N LEU A 519 -17.98 14.21 10.14
CA LEU A 519 -18.52 12.85 10.19
C LEU A 519 -17.79 11.93 11.17
N TRP A 520 -16.49 12.10 11.41
CA TRP A 520 -15.72 11.30 12.38
C TRP A 520 -15.16 12.10 13.55
N ARG A 521 -15.05 13.43 13.44
CA ARG A 521 -14.56 14.29 14.53
C ARG A 521 -15.65 14.67 15.54
N GLN A 522 -16.91 14.76 15.12
CA GLN A 522 -17.99 15.14 16.01
C GLN A 522 -18.66 13.92 16.65
N THR A 523 -19.09 14.10 17.90
CA THR A 523 -19.94 13.17 18.64
C THR A 523 -21.36 13.09 18.04
N PRO A 524 -22.13 12.03 18.32
CA PRO A 524 -23.53 11.96 17.91
C PRO A 524 -24.39 13.13 18.41
N ALA A 525 -24.07 13.66 19.60
CA ALA A 525 -24.79 14.80 20.18
C ALA A 525 -24.57 16.10 19.39
N GLU A 526 -23.33 16.37 18.98
CA GLU A 526 -22.98 17.53 18.14
C GLU A 526 -23.59 17.45 16.74
N LYS A 527 -23.89 16.24 16.27
CA LYS A 527 -24.56 15.97 14.98
C LYS A 527 -26.09 15.96 15.07
N ASN A 528 -26.68 16.25 16.23
CA ASN A 528 -28.12 16.18 16.41
C ASN A 528 -28.87 17.08 15.40
N GLY A 529 -29.93 16.55 14.79
CA GLY A 529 -30.67 17.21 13.70
C GLY A 529 -29.97 17.22 12.34
N LYS A 530 -28.74 16.69 12.23
CA LYS A 530 -27.98 16.55 10.97
C LYS A 530 -27.76 15.10 10.53
N ILE A 531 -27.90 14.15 11.46
CA ILE A 531 -27.81 12.72 11.17
C ILE A 531 -29.09 12.00 11.61
N ILE A 532 -29.43 10.93 10.91
CA ILE A 532 -30.44 9.95 11.33
C ILE A 532 -29.68 8.70 11.75
N GLY A 533 -29.78 8.35 13.03
CA GLY A 533 -29.11 7.18 13.61
C GLY A 533 -30.06 6.00 13.80
N LYS A 534 -29.50 4.85 14.21
CA LYS A 534 -30.25 3.62 14.53
C LYS A 534 -31.13 3.10 13.39
N LEU A 535 -30.69 3.33 12.15
CA LEU A 535 -31.32 2.74 10.98
C LEU A 535 -30.95 1.26 10.91
N ALA A 536 -31.92 0.43 10.52
CA ALA A 536 -31.75 -0.97 10.18
C ALA A 536 -32.42 -1.21 8.82
N ILE A 537 -31.86 -2.12 8.04
CA ILE A 537 -32.48 -2.56 6.78
C ILE A 537 -33.59 -3.55 7.17
N GLU A 538 -34.85 -3.17 6.98
CA GLU A 538 -36.02 -4.03 7.27
C GLU A 538 -36.43 -4.90 6.08
N ASP A 539 -36.25 -4.39 4.87
CA ASP A 539 -36.52 -5.08 3.61
C ASP A 539 -35.57 -4.55 2.54
N TYR A 540 -35.30 -5.35 1.51
CA TYR A 540 -34.56 -4.93 0.32
C TYR A 540 -35.19 -5.60 -0.90
N ASP A 541 -35.55 -4.81 -1.92
CA ASP A 541 -36.01 -5.38 -3.19
C ASP A 541 -34.80 -5.96 -3.91
N GLN A 542 -34.76 -7.27 -4.14
CA GLN A 542 -33.70 -7.91 -4.93
C GLN A 542 -33.59 -7.31 -6.34
N ARG A 543 -34.62 -6.59 -6.81
CA ARG A 543 -34.59 -5.84 -8.07
C ARG A 543 -33.84 -4.51 -8.01
N ASP A 544 -33.36 -4.08 -6.85
CA ASP A 544 -32.58 -2.84 -6.65
C ASP A 544 -31.07 -3.11 -6.45
N ILE A 545 -30.65 -4.38 -6.48
CA ILE A 545 -29.24 -4.81 -6.69
C ILE A 545 -28.93 -4.88 -8.22
N LYS A 546 -29.82 -4.34 -9.05
CA LYS A 546 -29.76 -4.42 -10.53
C LYS A 546 -28.70 -3.56 -11.18
#